data_AF-K1HBY6-F1
#
_entry.id   AF-K1HBY6-F1
#
_cell.length_a   1.000
_cell.length_b   1.000
_cell.length_c   1.000
_cell.angle_alpha   90.00
_cell.angle_beta   90.00
_cell.angle_gamma   90.00
#
_symmetry.space_group_name_H-M   'P 1'
#
loop_
_entity.id
_entity.type
_entity.pdbx_description
1 polymer ?
#
loop_
_entity_poly.entity_id
_entity_poly.type
_entity_poly.pdbx_seq_one_letter_code
_entity_poly.pdbx_strand_id
1 'polypeptide(L)' 'MRKANREVKDRNEIIEIMKRCDVCRLVFNNGDYPYIVPLNFGLDADEEKVIIYFHSALEGTK' A
#
# COMPACT_ATOMS: atom_id res chain seq x y z
N MET A 1 6.61 -5.00 -19.04
CA MET A 1 5.36 -5.25 -18.28
C MET A 1 4.43 -6.14 -19.13
N ARG A 2 3.88 -7.25 -18.60
CA ARG A 2 3.09 -8.20 -19.43
C ARG A 2 1.74 -7.65 -19.94
N LYS A 3 1.17 -6.60 -19.32
CA LYS A 3 -0.09 -5.96 -19.72
C LYS A 3 0.00 -4.43 -19.62
N ALA A 4 0.87 -3.83 -20.42
CA ALA A 4 1.16 -2.39 -20.36
C ALA A 4 -0.08 -1.50 -20.56
N ASN A 5 -1.07 -1.96 -21.32
CA ASN A 5 -2.33 -1.25 -21.54
C ASN A 5 -3.25 -1.17 -20.31
N ARG A 6 -2.91 -1.84 -19.20
CA ARG A 6 -3.64 -1.79 -17.92
C ARG A 6 -2.95 -0.95 -16.86
N GLU A 7 -1.85 -0.30 -17.21
CA GLU A 7 -1.16 0.62 -16.31
C GLU A 7 -2.03 1.85 -16.06
N VAL A 8 -2.39 2.09 -14.80
CA VAL A 8 -3.03 3.33 -14.38
C VAL A 8 -1.94 4.37 -14.14
N LYS A 9 -1.97 5.47 -14.90
CA LYS A 9 -0.98 6.55 -14.82
C LYS A 9 -1.50 7.82 -14.17
N ASP A 10 -2.82 7.99 -14.14
CA ASP A 10 -3.44 9.14 -13.52
C ASP A 10 -3.38 9.02 -12.00
N ARG A 11 -2.84 10.06 -11.35
CA ARG A 11 -2.64 10.08 -9.89
C ARG A 11 -3.96 10.04 -9.13
N ASN A 12 -4.97 10.76 -9.62
CA ASN A 12 -6.26 10.84 -8.96
C ASN A 12 -6.98 9.49 -9.05
N GLU A 13 -6.89 8.81 -10.19
CA GLU A 13 -7.41 7.45 -10.35
C GLU A 13 -6.74 6.46 -9.39
N ILE A 14 -5.41 6.53 -9.23
CA ILE A 14 -4.68 5.70 -8.26
C ILE A 14 -5.21 5.94 -6.84
N ILE A 15 -5.37 7.21 -6.43
CA ILE A 15 -5.87 7.56 -5.10
C ILE A 15 -7.32 7.09 -4.90
N GLU A 16 -8.18 7.24 -5.91
CA GLU A 16 -9.55 6.76 -5.85
C GLU A 16 -9.65 5.23 -5.76
N ILE A 17 -8.73 4.50 -6.39
CA ILE A 17 -8.61 3.04 -6.20
C ILE A 17 -8.21 2.75 -4.75
N MET A 18 -7.20 3.43 -4.22
CA MET A 18 -6.73 3.23 -2.84
C MET A 18 -7.84 3.50 -1.82
N LYS A 19 -8.64 4.56 -1.99
CA LYS A 19 -9.78 4.89 -1.11
C LYS A 19 -10.87 3.80 -1.06
N ARG A 20 -10.97 2.96 -2.10
CA ARG A 20 -11.94 1.85 -2.17
C ARG A 20 -11.42 0.55 -1.58
N CYS A 21 -10.16 0.50 -1.15
CA CYS A 21 -9.55 -0.69 -0.58
C CYS A 21 -9.55 -0.64 0.94
N ASP A 22 -9.88 -1.75 1.58
CA ASP A 22 -9.84 -1.86 3.05
C ASP A 22 -8.49 -2.36 3.58
N VAL A 23 -7.74 -3.11 2.75
CA VAL A 23 -6.50 -3.81 3.17
C VAL A 23 -5.34 -3.48 2.23
N CYS A 24 -4.22 -3.09 2.82
CA CYS A 24 -2.93 -2.99 2.15
C CYS A 24 -2.08 -4.21 2.53
N ARG A 25 -1.43 -4.83 1.55
CA ARG A 25 -0.51 -5.96 1.76
C ARG A 25 0.91 -5.43 1.71
N LEU A 26 1.54 -5.33 2.87
CA LEU A 26 2.92 -4.92 2.99
C LEU A 26 3.82 -6.12 2.75
N VAL A 27 4.85 -5.94 1.93
CA VAL A 27 5.86 -6.97 1.69
C VAL A 27 7.17 -6.47 2.26
N PHE A 28 7.70 -7.22 3.21
CA PHE A 28 8.96 -6.90 3.86
C PHE A 28 9.97 -8.00 3.58
N ASN A 29 11.24 -7.63 3.54
CA ASN A 29 12.34 -8.58 3.47
C ASN A 29 13.15 -8.47 4.77
N ASN A 30 13.20 -9.57 5.53
CA ASN A 30 13.93 -9.66 6.79
C ASN A 30 14.63 -11.02 6.93
N GLY A 31 15.36 -11.43 5.89
CA GLY A 31 16.11 -12.68 5.87
C GLY A 31 16.24 -13.23 4.46
N ASP A 32 16.21 -14.55 4.33
CA ASP A 32 16.38 -15.23 3.05
C ASP A 32 15.14 -15.12 2.15
N TYR A 33 13.97 -14.87 2.75
CA TYR A 33 12.69 -14.81 2.06
C TYR A 33 11.86 -13.60 2.49
N PRO A 34 11.19 -12.92 1.55
CA PRO A 34 10.21 -11.90 1.89
C PRO A 34 8.96 -12.53 2.48
N TYR A 35 8.28 -11.79 3.34
CA TYR A 35 6.98 -12.16 3.90
C TYR A 35 5.97 -11.03 3.69
N ILE A 36 4.69 -11.36 3.83
CA ILE A 36 3.57 -10.46 3.52
C ILE A 36 2.69 -10.31 4.75
N VAL A 37 2.38 -9.07 5.11
CA VAL A 37 1.46 -8.74 6.21
C VAL A 37 0.29 -7.90 5.67
N PRO A 38 -0.95 -8.43 5.73
CA PRO A 38 -2.14 -7.66 5.42
C PRO A 38 -2.53 -6.78 6.61
N LEU A 39 -2.66 -5.47 6.39
CA LEU A 39 -3.11 -4.51 7.39
C LEU A 39 -4.23 -3.63 6.83
N ASN A 40 -5.17 -3.28 7.71
CA ASN A 40 -6.06 -2.16 7.45
C ASN A 40 -5.23 -0.87 7.45
N PHE A 41 -5.65 0.11 6.65
CA PHE A 41 -4.92 1.36 6.52
C PHE A 41 -5.84 2.58 6.50
N GLY A 42 -5.32 3.70 7.02
CA GLY A 42 -5.85 5.03 6.76
C GLY A 42 -5.13 5.65 5.57
N LEU A 43 -5.78 6.55 4.86
CA LEU A 43 -5.23 7.22 3.69
C LEU A 43 -5.44 8.73 3.81
N ASP A 44 -4.36 9.49 3.62
CA ASP A 44 -4.42 10.92 3.38
C ASP A 44 -3.61 11.26 2.13
N ALA A 45 -4.08 12.23 1.34
CA ALA A 45 -3.43 12.60 0.09
C ALA A 45 -3.67 14.08 -0.23
N ASP A 46 -2.59 14.80 -0.50
CA ASP A 46 -2.60 16.18 -1.00
C ASP A 46 -2.08 16.22 -2.45
N GLU A 47 -1.62 17.37 -2.94
CA GLU A 47 -1.04 17.48 -4.30
C GLU A 47 0.38 16.91 -4.40
N GLU A 48 1.13 16.85 -3.31
CA GLU A 48 2.55 16.49 -3.27
C GLU A 48 2.76 15.01 -2.91
N LYS A 49 1.97 14.48 -1.98
CA LYS A 49 2.20 13.16 -1.38
C LYS A 49 0.93 12.38 -1.08
N VAL A 50 1.12 11.08 -0.91
CA VAL A 50 0.14 10.14 -0.39
C VAL A 50 0.72 9.54 0.88
N ILE A 51 -0.03 9.59 1.98
CA ILE A 51 0.34 9.03 3.27
C ILE A 51 -0.59 7.86 3.58
N ILE A 52 0.02 6.71 3.90
CA ILE A 52 -0.70 5.51 4.32
C ILE A 52 -0.39 5.27 5.80
N TYR A 53 -1.42 5.29 6.62
CA TYR A 53 -1.33 5.09 8.07
C TYR A 53 -1.62 3.64 8.41
N PHE A 54 -0.77 3.05 9.25
CA PHE A 54 -0.95 1.70 9.77
C PHE A 54 -0.99 1.74 11.29
N HIS A 55 -1.81 0.87 11.88
CA HIS A 55 -1.77 0.61 13.32
C HIS A 55 -1.32 -0.82 13.57
N SER A 56 -0.36 -1.00 14.47
CA SER A 56 0.11 -2.32 14.89
C SER A 56 0.71 -2.25 16.30
N ALA A 57 1.01 -3.41 16.88
CA ALA A 57 1.71 -3.48 18.17
C ALA A 57 3.06 -2.74 18.15
N LEU A 58 3.55 -2.27 19.29
CA LEU A 58 4.85 -1.60 19.37
C LEU A 58 6.04 -2.52 19.07
N GLU A 59 5.87 -3.83 19.31
CA GLU A 59 6.90 -4.85 19.09
C GLU A 59 6.37 -6.00 18.22
N GLY A 60 7.29 -6.84 17.74
CA GLY A 60 7.03 -8.01 16.91
C GLY A 60 7.69 -7.92 15.54
N THR A 61 7.77 -9.05 14.86
CA THR A 61 8.09 -9.09 13.44
C THR A 61 6.90 -8.48 12.70
N LYS A 62 7.08 -7.28 12.15
CA LYS A 62 6.11 -6.73 11.19
C LYS A 62 6.07 -7.58 9.95
#